data_AF-A0A5S6QJW5-F1
#
_entry.id   AF-A0A5S6QJW5-F1
#
_cell.length_a   1.000
_cell.length_b   1.000
_cell.length_c   1.000
_cell.angle_alpha   90.00
_cell.angle_beta   90.00
_cell.angle_gamma   90.00
#
_symmetry.space_group_name_H-M   'P 1'
#
loop_
_entity.id
_entity.type
_entity.pdbx_description
1 polymer ?
#
loop_
_entity_poly.entity_id
_entity_poly.type
_entity_poly.pdbx_seq_one_letter_code
_entity_poly.pdbx_strand_id
1 'polypeptide(L)'
;MHRLPDSEKLRICKIYFAIGLFALPSVWLVNGIWFFSQAFCRKPSFLEQRAIRIYVILSLLGAAAWILGVGIWAYIFLSVRKSSKGYLLKIKFHIASLVVS
;
A
#
# COMPACT_ATOMS: atom_id res chain seq x y z
N MET A 1 -6.85 -19.76 -13.90
CA MET A 1 -8.21 -19.19 -13.84
C MET A 1 -8.99 -19.25 -15.18
N HIS A 2 -8.70 -20.18 -16.10
CA HIS A 2 -9.33 -20.18 -17.43
C HIS A 2 -10.78 -20.75 -17.46
N ARG A 3 -11.20 -21.44 -16.39
CA ARG A 3 -12.49 -22.16 -16.29
C ARG A 3 -13.57 -21.43 -15.47
N LEU A 4 -13.26 -20.30 -14.84
CA LEU A 4 -14.22 -19.61 -13.97
C LEU A 4 -15.19 -18.75 -14.80
N PRO A 5 -16.51 -18.84 -14.55
CA PRO A 5 -17.48 -17.92 -15.13
C PRO A 5 -17.19 -16.49 -14.68
N ASP A 6 -17.46 -15.52 -15.55
CA ASP A 6 -17.01 -14.13 -15.38
C ASP A 6 -17.63 -13.45 -14.13
N SER A 7 -18.81 -13.88 -13.71
CA SER A 7 -19.47 -13.45 -12.46
C SER A 7 -18.69 -13.86 -11.21
N GLU A 8 -18.02 -15.01 -11.23
CA GLU A 8 -17.31 -15.54 -10.07
C GLU A 8 -15.94 -14.89 -9.91
N LYS A 9 -15.30 -14.49 -11.01
CA LYS A 9 -14.09 -13.64 -10.99
C LYS A 9 -14.36 -12.29 -10.32
N LEU A 10 -15.54 -11.70 -10.59
CA LEU A 10 -15.95 -10.43 -9.98
C LEU A 10 -16.17 -10.58 -8.47
N ARG A 11 -16.77 -11.69 -8.03
CA ARG A 11 -16.99 -11.99 -6.60
C ARG A 11 -15.66 -12.16 -5.86
N ILE A 12 -14.70 -12.86 -6.47
CA ILE A 12 -13.34 -13.00 -5.92
C ILE A 12 -12.66 -11.63 -5.81
N CYS A 13 -12.72 -10.79 -6.84
CA CYS A 13 -12.11 -9.45 -6.80
C CYS A 13 -12.69 -8.58 -5.67
N LYS A 14 -14.02 -8.62 -5.44
CA LYS A 14 -14.68 -7.93 -4.32
C LYS A 14 -14.21 -8.44 -2.95
N ILE A 15 -14.09 -9.76 -2.79
CA ILE A 15 -13.61 -10.37 -1.55
C ILE A 15 -12.14 -9.97 -1.28
N TYR A 16 -11.28 -10.04 -2.30
CA TYR A 16 -9.88 -9.63 -2.18
C TYR A 16 -9.73 -8.13 -1.89
N PHE A 17 -10.62 -7.31 -2.45
CA PHE A 17 -10.69 -5.88 -2.12
C PHE A 17 -11.08 -5.66 -0.65
N ALA A 18 -12.08 -6.38 -0.15
CA ALA A 18 -12.52 -6.31 1.25
C ALA A 18 -11.45 -6.81 2.24
N ILE A 19 -10.74 -7.89 1.89
CA ILE A 19 -9.62 -8.41 2.69
C ILE A 19 -8.46 -7.42 2.73
N GLY A 20 -8.18 -6.71 1.63
CA GLY A 20 -7.14 -5.68 1.61
C GLY A 20 -7.44 -4.49 2.54
N LEU A 21 -8.71 -4.26 2.91
CA LEU A 21 -9.10 -3.29 3.93
C LEU A 21 -8.60 -3.67 5.33
N PHE A 22 -8.25 -4.94 5.55
CA PHE A 22 -7.70 -5.47 6.81
C PHE A 22 -6.17 -5.24 6.95
N ALA A 23 -5.66 -4.16 6.36
CA ALA A 23 -4.26 -3.69 6.43
C ALA A 23 -3.21 -4.54 5.68
N LEU A 24 -3.58 -5.20 4.57
CA LEU A 24 -2.63 -5.88 3.68
C LEU A 24 -2.52 -5.14 2.32
N PRO A 25 -1.70 -4.07 2.25
CA PRO A 25 -1.51 -3.32 0.99
C PRO A 25 -0.91 -4.17 -0.13
N SER A 26 -0.17 -5.23 0.22
CA SER A 26 0.36 -6.22 -0.73
C SER A 26 -0.74 -6.95 -1.50
N VAL A 27 -1.90 -7.19 -0.88
CA VAL A 27 -3.03 -7.88 -1.51
C VAL A 27 -3.72 -7.01 -2.56
N TRP A 28 -3.87 -5.70 -2.31
CA TRP A 28 -4.38 -4.74 -3.30
C TRP A 28 -3.47 -4.60 -4.51
N LEU A 29 -2.15 -4.66 -4.30
CA LEU A 29 -1.15 -4.55 -5.36
C LEU A 29 -1.16 -5.79 -6.26
N VAL A 30 -1.19 -6.99 -5.67
CA VAL A 30 -1.34 -8.26 -6.42
C VAL A 30 -2.68 -8.31 -7.16
N ASN A 31 -3.78 -7.87 -6.52
CA ASN A 31 -5.09 -7.80 -7.16
C ASN A 31 -5.06 -6.86 -8.38
N GLY A 32 -4.42 -5.69 -8.24
CA GLY A 32 -4.23 -4.73 -9.32
C GLY A 32 -3.42 -5.31 -10.48
N ILE A 33 -2.22 -5.85 -10.23
CA ILE A 33 -1.32 -6.36 -11.28
C ILE A 33 -1.92 -7.58 -12.00
N TRP A 34 -2.50 -8.53 -11.25
CA TRP A 34 -3.05 -9.75 -11.81
C TRP A 34 -4.30 -9.50 -12.67
N PHE A 35 -5.19 -8.62 -12.20
CA PHE A 35 -6.38 -8.25 -12.97
C PHE A 35 -6.10 -7.21 -14.05
N PHE A 36 -5.02 -6.42 -13.97
CA PHE A 36 -4.62 -5.50 -15.05
C PHE A 36 -4.36 -6.26 -16.36
N SER A 37 -3.63 -7.38 -16.28
CA SER A 37 -3.42 -8.25 -17.45
C SER A 37 -4.75 -8.79 -18.01
N GLN A 38 -5.70 -9.20 -17.15
CA GLN A 38 -7.01 -9.68 -17.61
C GLN A 38 -7.93 -8.56 -18.14
N ALA A 39 -7.82 -7.34 -17.62
CA ALA A 39 -8.66 -6.20 -17.98
C ALA A 39 -8.22 -5.48 -19.26
N PHE A 40 -6.92 -5.54 -19.58
CA PHE A 40 -6.32 -4.86 -20.74
C PHE A 40 -5.84 -5.81 -21.85
N CYS A 41 -5.35 -7.01 -21.54
CA CYS A 41 -4.80 -7.93 -22.56
C CYS A 41 -5.81 -8.97 -23.09
N ARG A 42 -6.99 -9.16 -22.46
CA ARG A 42 -7.98 -10.15 -22.91
C ARG A 42 -8.93 -9.55 -23.96
N LYS A 43 -8.93 -10.10 -25.17
CA LYS A 43 -9.99 -9.96 -26.20
C LYS A 43 -10.81 -11.26 -26.27
N PRO A 44 -12.13 -11.25 -26.56
CA PRO A 44 -12.98 -10.10 -26.93
C PRO A 44 -13.48 -9.27 -25.74
N SER A 45 -13.96 -8.07 -26.02
CA SER A 45 -14.49 -7.14 -25.01
C SER A 45 -15.82 -7.63 -24.45
N PHE A 46 -15.86 -7.97 -23.16
CA PHE A 46 -17.08 -8.35 -22.44
C PHE A 46 -17.68 -7.16 -21.69
N LEU A 47 -19.00 -7.14 -21.52
CA LEU A 47 -19.73 -6.06 -20.82
C LEU A 47 -19.17 -5.79 -19.40
N GLU A 48 -18.81 -6.87 -18.69
CA GLU A 48 -18.24 -6.87 -17.34
C GLU A 48 -16.80 -6.34 -17.24
N GLN A 49 -16.11 -6.24 -18.38
CA GLN A 49 -14.70 -5.82 -18.42
C GLN A 49 -14.51 -4.36 -17.97
N ARG A 50 -15.53 -3.51 -18.18
CA ARG A 50 -15.54 -2.12 -17.69
C ARG A 50 -15.63 -2.05 -16.16
N ALA A 51 -16.45 -2.90 -15.54
CA ALA A 51 -16.56 -2.97 -14.09
C ALA A 51 -15.24 -3.43 -13.47
N ILE A 52 -14.61 -4.47 -14.05
CA ILE A 52 -13.31 -4.97 -13.59
C ILE A 52 -12.23 -3.87 -13.63
N ARG A 53 -12.18 -3.05 -14.69
CA ARG A 53 -11.24 -1.92 -14.80
C ARG A 53 -11.37 -0.92 -13.65
N ILE A 54 -12.61 -0.58 -13.28
CA ILE A 54 -12.87 0.37 -12.18
C ILE A 54 -12.37 -0.20 -10.85
N TYR A 55 -12.65 -1.48 -10.57
CA TYR A 55 -12.17 -2.15 -9.35
C TYR A 55 -10.63 -2.28 -9.30
N VAL A 56 -9.97 -2.48 -10.44
CA VAL A 56 -8.50 -2.50 -10.53
C VAL A 56 -7.92 -1.12 -10.22
N ILE A 57 -8.48 -0.05 -10.80
CA ILE A 57 -8.03 1.32 -10.54
C ILE A 57 -8.24 1.70 -9.07
N LEU A 58 -9.40 1.36 -8.50
CA LEU A 58 -9.68 1.57 -7.07
C LEU A 58 -8.70 0.80 -6.17
N SER A 59 -8.34 -0.45 -6.52
CA SER A 59 -7.35 -1.23 -5.77
C SER A 59 -5.96 -0.60 -5.82
N LEU A 60 -5.54 -0.09 -6.99
CA LEU A 60 -4.26 0.61 -7.15
C LEU A 60 -4.22 1.94 -6.36
N LEU A 61 -5.29 2.72 -6.43
CA LEU A 61 -5.43 3.96 -5.64
C LEU A 61 -5.39 3.68 -4.15
N GLY A 62 -6.11 2.66 -3.70
CA GLY A 62 -6.07 2.20 -2.33
C GLY A 62 -4.65 1.81 -1.89
N ALA A 63 -3.94 1.04 -2.72
CA ALA A 63 -2.57 0.62 -2.40
C ALA A 63 -1.62 1.82 -2.28
N ALA A 64 -1.74 2.80 -3.20
CA ALA A 64 -0.97 4.03 -3.14
C ALA A 64 -1.26 4.84 -1.87
N ALA A 65 -2.54 5.01 -1.51
CA ALA A 65 -2.93 5.70 -0.29
C ALA A 65 -2.38 5.01 0.97
N TRP A 66 -2.38 3.68 1.01
CA TRP A 66 -1.79 2.91 2.10
C TRP A 66 -0.27 3.07 2.20
N ILE A 67 0.44 3.03 1.07
CA ILE A 67 1.89 3.25 1.02
C ILE A 67 2.22 4.66 1.54
N LEU A 68 1.46 5.67 1.13
CA LEU A 68 1.61 7.03 1.63
C LEU A 68 1.33 7.11 3.13
N GLY A 69 0.25 6.48 3.62
CA GLY A 69 -0.08 6.45 5.05
C GLY A 69 1.02 5.81 5.90
N VAL A 70 1.53 4.64 5.50
CA VAL A 70 2.65 3.96 6.19
C VAL A 70 3.94 4.76 6.05
N GLY A 71 4.19 5.37 4.89
CA GLY A 71 5.35 6.23 4.65
C GLY A 71 5.35 7.47 5.56
N ILE A 72 4.21 8.14 5.69
CA ILE A 72 4.02 9.29 6.58
C ILE A 72 4.18 8.85 8.04
N TRP A 73 3.56 7.74 8.44
CA TRP A 73 3.70 7.20 9.79
C TRP A 73 5.16 6.85 10.12
N ALA A 74 5.86 6.16 9.22
CA ALA A 74 7.27 5.84 9.36
C ALA A 74 8.13 7.11 9.41
N TYR A 75 7.83 8.11 8.59
CA TYR A 75 8.51 9.40 8.61
C TYR A 75 8.37 10.11 9.96
N ILE A 76 7.15 10.20 10.51
CA ILE A 76 6.89 10.79 11.83
C ILE A 76 7.62 10.00 12.93
N PHE A 77 7.54 8.67 12.87
CA PHE A 77 8.17 7.82 13.86
C PHE A 77 9.71 7.93 13.85
N LEU A 78 10.30 8.01 12.66
CA LEU A 78 11.74 8.21 12.50
C LEU A 78 12.17 9.64 12.85
N SER A 79 11.35 10.66 12.58
CA SER A 79 11.66 12.05 12.92
C SER A 79 11.67 12.28 14.44
N VAL A 80 10.67 11.76 15.16
CA VAL A 80 10.63 11.79 16.64
C VAL A 80 11.84 11.08 17.24
N ARG A 81 12.23 9.92 16.70
CA ARG A 81 13.41 9.18 17.17
C ARG A 81 14.73 9.86 16.84
N LYS A 82 14.88 10.43 15.64
CA LYS A 82 16.07 11.21 15.25
C LYS A 82 16.22 12.45 16.13
N SER A 83 15.11 13.15 16.38
CA SER A 83 15.04 14.30 17.27
C SER A 83 15.51 13.94 18.68
N SER A 84 14.96 12.87 19.27
CA SER A 84 15.37 12.37 20.60
C SER A 84 16.86 12.02 20.69
N LYS A 85 17.42 11.34 19.67
CA LYS A 85 18.87 11.05 19.62
C LYS A 85 19.72 12.32 19.45
N GLY A 86 19.24 13.31 18.70
CA GLY A 86 19.92 14.59 18.50
C GLY A 86 20.06 15.40 19.79
N TYR A 87 19.01 15.48 20.61
CA TYR A 87 19.06 16.18 21.91
C TYR A 87 20.00 15.48 22.89
N LEU A 88 19.99 14.15 22.95
CA LEU A 88 20.90 13.37 23.80
C LEU A 88 22.37 13.56 23.42
N LEU A 89 22.69 13.61 22.12
CA LEU A 89 24.06 13.88 21.67
C LEU A 89 24.50 15.30 22.06
N LYS A 90 23.61 16.29 21.89
CA LYS A 90 23.88 17.69 22.26
C LYS A 90 24.15 17.84 23.76
N ILE A 91 23.35 17.18 24.61
CA ILE A 91 23.51 17.17 26.07
C ILE A 91 24.81 16.46 26.46
N LYS A 92 25.10 15.28 25.89
CA LYS A 92 26.35 14.56 26.16
C LYS A 92 27.59 15.39 25.79
N PHE A 93 27.55 16.11 24.66
CA PHE A 93 28.65 16.97 24.24
C PHE A 93 28.84 18.17 25.17
N HIS A 94 27.74 18.78 25.63
CA HIS A 94 27.79 19.90 26.57
C HIS A 94 28.30 19.50 27.94
N ILE A 95 27.86 18.35 28.48
CA ILE A 95 28.37 17.81 29.75
C ILE A 95 29.86 17.43 29.61
N ALA A 96 30.27 16.79 28.52
CA ALA A 96 31.67 16.45 28.29
C ALA A 96 32.57 17.70 28.22
N SER A 97 32.08 18.79 27.61
CA SER A 97 32.77 20.08 27.56
C SER A 97 32.97 20.71 28.94
N LEU A 98 32.00 20.57 29.84
CA LEU A 98 32.05 21.12 31.21
C LEU A 98 32.93 20.29 32.16
N VAL A 99 33.13 19.00 31.88
CA VAL A 99 33.96 18.10 32.69
C VAL A 99 35.45 18.16 32.29
N VAL A 100 35.74 18.66 31.08
CA VAL A 100 37.11 18.79 30.53
C VAL A 100 37.70 20.20 30.72
N SER A 101 36.96 21.14 31.31
CA SER A 101 37.42 22.50 31.68
C SER A 101 37.73 22.59 33.17
#